data_AF-A0A937U879-F1
#
_entry.id   AF-A0A937U879-F1
#
_cell.length_a   1.000
_cell.length_b   1.000
_cell.length_c   1.000
_cell.angle_alpha   90.00
_cell.angle_beta   90.00
_cell.angle_gamma   90.00
#
_symmetry.space_group_name_H-M   'P 1'
#
loop_
_entity.id
_entity.type
_entity.pdbx_description
1 polymer ?
#
loop_
_entity_poly.entity_id
_entity_poly.type
_entity_poly.pdbx_seq_one_letter_code
_entity_poly.pdbx_strand_id
1 'polypeptide(L)'
;MNTPLLNEINTVCWRGNSDGHLEILDQTQLPTQITHVVCKDVPTVVEAIQSLRVRGAPAIGIAGAYGMVLAIHQAIHLEESSEKKIA
;
A
#
# COMPACT_ATOMS: atom_id res chain seq x y z
N MET A 1 22.55 -15.51 -3.62
CA MET A 1 21.73 -16.40 -4.46
C MET A 1 20.28 -16.05 -4.18
N ASN A 2 19.58 -15.36 -5.08
CA ASN A 2 18.13 -15.12 -4.91
C ASN A 2 17.43 -15.77 -6.10
N THR A 3 17.13 -17.05 -5.94
CA THR A 3 16.26 -17.78 -6.86
C THR A 3 14.86 -17.19 -6.70
N PRO A 4 14.21 -16.68 -7.75
CA PRO A 4 12.85 -16.18 -7.63
C PRO A 4 11.95 -17.40 -7.34
N LEU A 5 11.42 -17.48 -6.13
CA LEU A 5 10.40 -18.46 -5.82
C LEU A 5 9.14 -18.10 -6.64
N LEU A 6 8.55 -19.13 -7.23
CA LEU A 6 7.33 -19.11 -8.03
C LEU A 6 6.26 -18.21 -7.42
N ASN A 7 5.74 -17.24 -8.18
CA ASN A 7 4.41 -16.63 -8.02
C ASN A 7 3.91 -16.46 -6.57
N GLU A 8 4.63 -15.72 -5.71
CA GLU A 8 4.13 -15.41 -4.37
C GLU A 8 2.93 -14.44 -4.45
N ILE A 9 1.73 -14.97 -4.20
CA ILE A 9 0.52 -14.18 -3.99
C ILE A 9 0.62 -13.60 -2.58
N ASN A 10 1.01 -12.33 -2.49
CA ASN A 10 1.15 -11.62 -1.23
C ASN A 10 -0.13 -10.82 -0.91
N THR A 11 -0.70 -11.02 0.28
CA THR A 11 -1.88 -10.26 0.71
C THR A 11 -1.62 -8.76 0.79
N VAL A 12 -0.44 -8.39 1.31
CA VAL A 12 0.03 -7.02 1.45
C VAL A 12 1.51 -7.01 1.09
N CYS A 13 1.95 -6.12 0.19
CA CYS A 13 3.33 -6.03 -0.27
C CYS A 13 3.72 -4.58 -0.51
N TRP A 14 4.91 -4.17 -0.09
CA TRP A 14 5.49 -2.89 -0.50
C TRP A 14 6.31 -3.08 -1.77
N ARG A 15 6.09 -2.24 -2.78
CA ARG A 15 6.85 -2.24 -4.03
C ARG A 15 7.70 -0.98 -4.12
N GLY A 16 8.98 -1.17 -4.43
CA GLY A 16 9.95 -0.09 -4.51
C GLY A 16 10.75 0.10 -3.23
N ASN A 17 11.48 1.21 -3.16
CA ASN A 17 12.32 1.56 -2.01
C ASN A 17 11.56 2.55 -1.11
N SER A 18 12.23 3.60 -0.64
CA SER A 18 11.64 4.65 0.19
C SER A 18 10.45 5.34 -0.48
N ASP A 19 10.50 5.56 -1.79
CA ASP A 19 9.49 6.21 -2.63
C ASP A 19 8.47 5.23 -3.22
N GLY A 20 8.41 4.02 -2.67
CA GLY A 20 7.52 2.96 -3.13
C GLY A 20 6.03 3.18 -2.86
N HIS A 21 5.26 2.14 -3.12
CA HIS A 21 3.82 2.10 -2.86
C HIS A 21 3.40 0.77 -2.26
N LEU A 22 2.22 0.77 -1.63
CA LEU A 22 1.61 -0.44 -1.10
C LEU A 22 0.77 -1.12 -2.19
N GLU A 23 0.91 -2.43 -2.35
CA GLU A 23 0.03 -3.29 -3.12
C GLU A 23 -0.73 -4.23 -2.20
N ILE A 24 -2.05 -4.26 -2.38
CA ILE A 24 -2.96 -5.13 -1.63
C ILE A 24 -3.63 -6.09 -2.60
N LEU A 25 -3.58 -7.39 -2.33
CA LEU A 25 -4.37 -8.38 -3.07
C LEU A 25 -5.86 -8.11 -2.84
N ASP A 26 -6.64 -7.94 -3.91
CA ASP A 26 -8.09 -7.81 -3.82
C ASP A 26 -8.73 -9.17 -3.53
N GLN A 27 -8.99 -9.43 -2.25
CA GLN A 27 -9.59 -10.67 -1.80
C GLN A 27 -11.08 -10.79 -2.15
N THR A 28 -11.74 -9.73 -2.63
CA THR A 28 -13.14 -9.80 -3.08
C THR A 28 -13.29 -10.50 -4.42
N GLN A 29 -12.21 -10.52 -5.21
CA GLN A 29 -12.16 -11.11 -6.55
C GLN A 29 -11.70 -12.58 -6.53
N LEU A 30 -11.24 -13.09 -5.39
CA LEU A 30 -10.82 -14.47 -5.24
C LEU A 30 -12.01 -15.43 -5.15
N PRO A 31 -11.87 -16.68 -5.66
CA PRO A 31 -10.69 -17.24 -6.32
C PRO A 31 -10.63 -16.93 -7.83
N THR A 32 -11.62 -16.22 -8.38
CA THR A 32 -11.80 -16.05 -9.82
C THR A 32 -10.69 -15.22 -10.47
N GLN A 33 -10.15 -14.22 -9.76
CA GLN A 33 -9.14 -13.33 -10.30
C GLN A 33 -8.14 -12.90 -9.22
N ILE A 34 -6.85 -12.95 -9.57
CA ILE A 34 -5.77 -12.38 -8.76
C ILE A 34 -5.52 -10.95 -9.28
N THR A 35 -5.96 -9.95 -8.53
CA THR A 35 -5.73 -8.53 -8.83
C THR A 35 -5.18 -7.83 -7.59
N HIS A 36 -4.40 -6.78 -7.80
CA HIS A 36 -3.86 -5.98 -6.71
C HIS A 36 -4.35 -4.53 -6.83
N VAL A 37 -4.70 -3.94 -5.69
CA VAL A 37 -4.96 -2.51 -5.54
C VAL A 37 -3.65 -1.81 -5.22
N VAL A 38 -3.28 -0.83 -6.05
CA VAL A 38 -2.13 0.04 -5.82
C VAL A 38 -2.57 1.19 -4.91
N CYS A 39 -2.01 1.25 -3.71
CA CYS A 39 -2.27 2.27 -2.70
C CYS A 39 -1.07 3.22 -2.63
N LYS A 40 -1.27 4.46 -3.09
CA LYS A 40 -0.26 5.54 -3.05
C LYS A 40 -0.57 6.61 -2.00
N ASP A 41 -1.72 6.51 -1.36
CA ASP A 41 -2.20 7.45 -0.37
C ASP A 41 -3.02 6.76 0.71
N VAL A 42 -3.28 7.49 1.80
CA VAL A 42 -4.04 6.99 2.95
C VAL A 42 -5.50 6.68 2.59
N PRO A 43 -6.23 7.51 1.83
CA PRO A 43 -7.60 7.21 1.43
C PRO A 43 -7.75 5.88 0.71
N THR A 44 -6.83 5.52 -0.18
CA THR A 44 -6.88 4.23 -0.89
C THR A 44 -6.68 3.05 0.05
N VAL A 45 -5.81 3.16 1.06
CA VAL A 45 -5.63 2.11 2.09
C VAL A 45 -6.91 1.94 2.93
N VAL A 46 -7.52 3.06 3.34
CA VAL A 46 -8.77 3.04 4.13
C VAL A 46 -9.90 2.40 3.32
N GLU A 47 -10.04 2.76 2.04
CA GLU A 47 -11.02 2.15 1.14
C GLU A 47 -10.81 0.64 1.06
N ALA A 48 -9.59 0.17 0.82
CA ALA A 48 -9.29 -1.25 0.69
C ALA A 48 -9.64 -2.07 1.94
N ILE A 49 -9.53 -1.48 3.14
CA ILE A 49 -9.95 -2.11 4.40
C ILE A 49 -11.50 -2.11 4.51
N GLN A 50 -12.13 -0.97 4.23
CA GLN A 50 -13.59 -0.81 4.38
C GLN A 50 -14.39 -1.65 3.38
N SER A 51 -13.91 -1.78 2.14
CA SER A 51 -14.52 -2.63 1.11
C SER A 51 -14.11 -4.10 1.21
N LEU A 52 -13.35 -4.47 2.25
CA LEU A 52 -12.87 -5.84 2.52
C LEU A 52 -11.99 -6.43 1.41
N ARG A 53 -11.35 -5.58 0.60
CA ARG A 53 -10.30 -6.00 -0.34
C ARG A 53 -9.10 -6.56 0.41
N VAL A 54 -8.74 -5.96 1.56
CA VAL A 54 -7.88 -6.58 2.59
C VAL A 54 -8.69 -6.84 3.85
N ARG A 55 -8.48 -8.01 4.45
CA ARG A 55 -9.16 -8.42 5.68
C ARG A 55 -8.35 -9.45 6.46
N GLY A 56 -8.81 -9.71 7.69
CA GLY A 56 -8.09 -10.50 8.69
C GLY A 56 -7.25 -9.58 9.57
N ALA A 57 -7.37 -9.73 10.89
CA ALA A 57 -6.77 -8.80 11.85
C ALA A 57 -5.25 -8.56 11.63
N PRO A 58 -4.42 -9.58 11.37
CA PRO A 58 -3.01 -9.36 11.06
C PRO A 58 -2.77 -8.53 9.79
N ALA A 59 -3.50 -8.83 8.70
CA ALA A 59 -3.32 -8.13 7.43
C ALA A 59 -3.81 -6.68 7.49
N ILE A 60 -4.91 -6.42 8.22
CA ILE A 60 -5.40 -5.06 8.50
C ILE A 60 -4.35 -4.26 9.27
N GLY A 61 -3.71 -4.87 10.28
CA GLY A 61 -2.62 -4.24 11.04
C GLY A 61 -1.44 -3.84 10.15
N ILE A 62 -1.01 -4.73 9.25
CA ILE A 62 0.08 -4.47 8.31
C ILE A 62 -0.32 -3.37 7.30
N ALA A 63 -1.53 -3.43 6.75
CA ALA A 63 -2.03 -2.40 5.83
C ALA A 63 -2.10 -1.02 6.52
N GLY A 64 -2.57 -0.96 7.77
CA GLY A 64 -2.58 0.27 8.57
C GLY A 64 -1.18 0.83 8.82
N ALA A 65 -0.20 -0.03 9.10
CA ALA A 65 1.19 0.38 9.29
C ALA A 65 1.78 1.01 8.01
N TYR A 66 1.56 0.40 6.84
CA TYR A 66 1.96 1.01 5.56
C TYR A 66 1.16 2.27 5.23
N GLY A 67 -0.11 2.36 5.63
CA GLY A 67 -0.88 3.59 5.56
C GLY A 67 -0.20 4.75 6.31
N MET A 68 0.39 4.50 7.47
CA MET A 68 1.17 5.49 8.21
C MET A 68 2.43 5.93 7.47
N VAL A 69 3.15 4.98 6.83
CA VAL A 69 4.32 5.30 5.99
C VAL A 69 3.92 6.24 4.84
N LEU A 70 2.82 5.93 4.15
CA LEU A 70 2.29 6.79 3.08
C LEU A 70 1.88 8.18 3.60
N ALA A 71 1.32 8.26 4.80
CA ALA A 71 0.95 9.54 5.43
C ALA A 71 2.18 10.42 5.70
N ILE A 72 3.25 9.83 6.26
CA ILE A 72 4.52 10.53 6.51
C ILE A 72 5.14 11.02 5.20
N HIS A 73 5.14 10.17 4.16
CA HIS A 73 5.64 10.55 2.84
C HIS A 73 4.90 11.77 2.28
N GLN A 74 3.56 11.77 2.34
CA GLN A 74 2.76 12.91 1.88
C GLN A 74 3.04 14.18 2.69
N ALA A 75 3.18 14.07 4.02
CA ALA A 75 3.49 15.20 4.88
C ALA A 75 4.83 15.87 4.53
N ILE A 76 5.89 15.06 4.32
CA ILE A 76 7.22 15.57 3.94
C ILE A 76 7.16 16.31 2.58
N HIS A 77 6.47 15.75 1.59
CA HIS A 77 6.38 16.36 0.26
C HIS A 77 5.55 17.67 0.25
N LEU A 78 4.61 17.83 1.19
CA LEU A 78 3.85 19.08 1.36
C LEU A 78 4.73 20.21 1.91
N GLU A 79 5.67 19.90 2.80
CA GLU A 79 6.64 20.89 3.34
C GLU A 79 7.57 21.39 2.22
N GLU A 80 8.16 20.49 1.43
CA GLU A 80 9.04 20.86 0.31
C GLU A 80 8.33 21.70 -0.77
N SER A 81 7.05 21.40 -1.03
CA SER A 81 6.23 22.14 -2.01
C SER A 81 5.85 23.54 -1.52
N SER A 82 5.82 23.74 -0.20
CA SER A 82 5.53 25.02 0.44
C SER A 82 6.77 25.91 0.47
N GLU A 83 7.95 25.34 0.75
CA GLU A 83 9.23 26.06 0.74
C GLU A 83 9.61 26.56 -0.67
N LYS A 84 9.39 25.74 -1.71
CA LYS A 84 9.65 26.13 -3.11
C LYS A 84 8.73 27.23 -3.65
N LYS A 85 7.60 27.54 -2.98
CA LYS A 85 6.71 28.65 -3.36
C LYS A 85 7.10 29.98 -2.74
N ILE A 86 7.98 29.96 -1.74
CA ILE A 86 8.40 31.14 -0.97
C ILE A 86 9.79 31.63 -1.42
N ALA A 87 10.57 30.77 -2.08
CA ALA A 87 11.80 31.12 -2.79
C ALA A 87 11.53 31.57 -4.22
#